data_AF-A0A1V9GA43-F1
#
_entry.id   AF-A0A1V9GA43-F1
#
_cell.length_a   1.000
_cell.length_b   1.000
_cell.length_c   1.000
_cell.angle_alpha   90.00
_cell.angle_beta   90.00
_cell.angle_gamma   90.00
#
_symmetry.space_group_name_H-M   'P 1'
#
loop_
_entity.id
_entity.type
_entity.pdbx_description
1 polymer ?
#
loop_
_entity_poly.entity_id
_entity_poly.type
_entity_poly.pdbx_seq_one_letter_code
_entity_poly.pdbx_strand_id
1 'polypeptide(L)'
;MTCAWALAQDTTSPVLYESNRIILHFTDTSGKFLQLARIFIDRGYDIDMKDPELGILRTKPGPLRGGAHFTDQVEIKSIFRDSTITLSGVTHSQSTGHDWSVYDIKAEVSYSKKRYSNVRLSWEEMEKIAALLQPAFITYSRVDVTEKSKKMEGWQYKRNN
;
A
#
# COMPACT_ATOMS: atom_id res chain seq x y z
N MET A 1 -19.69 -24.48 -7.08
CA MET A 1 -19.14 -23.11 -6.99
C MET A 1 -17.79 -23.21 -6.30
N THR A 2 -16.74 -23.32 -7.08
CA THR A 2 -15.38 -23.63 -6.60
C THR A 2 -14.58 -22.36 -6.42
N CYS A 3 -14.26 -22.05 -5.16
CA CYS A 3 -13.13 -21.21 -4.78
C CYS A 3 -11.83 -21.94 -5.12
N ALA A 4 -10.98 -21.34 -5.95
CA ALA A 4 -9.52 -21.45 -5.98
C ALA A 4 -9.00 -20.79 -7.27
N TRP A 5 -7.79 -20.20 -7.21
CA TRP A 5 -6.96 -19.72 -8.34
C TRP A 5 -6.84 -18.20 -8.62
N ALA A 6 -6.97 -17.33 -7.62
CA ALA A 6 -6.50 -15.94 -7.75
C ALA A 6 -5.26 -15.59 -6.89
N LEU A 7 -4.62 -16.56 -6.23
CA LEU A 7 -3.77 -16.29 -5.05
C LEU A 7 -2.26 -16.50 -5.21
N ALA A 8 -1.75 -16.92 -6.38
CA ALA A 8 -0.33 -17.28 -6.53
C ALA A 8 0.53 -16.32 -7.36
N GLN A 9 -0.05 -15.35 -8.08
CA GLN A 9 0.71 -14.41 -8.92
C GLN A 9 0.73 -12.96 -8.39
N ASP A 10 0.22 -12.74 -7.18
CA ASP A 10 -0.02 -11.42 -6.58
C ASP A 10 1.20 -10.76 -5.92
N THR A 11 2.42 -11.22 -6.24
CA THR A 11 3.67 -10.71 -5.66
C THR A 11 4.83 -10.81 -6.64
N THR A 12 4.93 -9.89 -7.60
CA THR A 12 6.20 -9.65 -8.30
C THR A 12 7.26 -8.98 -7.41
N SER A 13 6.92 -8.63 -6.16
CA SER A 13 7.89 -8.16 -5.16
C SER A 13 7.74 -8.97 -3.88
N PRO A 14 8.85 -9.41 -3.26
CA PRO A 14 8.81 -10.08 -1.97
C PRO A 14 8.24 -9.13 -0.90
N VAL A 15 7.35 -9.65 -0.07
CA VAL A 15 6.84 -8.96 1.13
C VAL A 15 7.90 -9.10 2.23
N LEU A 16 8.24 -8.00 2.91
CA LEU A 16 9.33 -8.01 3.90
C LEU A 16 9.01 -8.85 5.16
N TYR A 17 7.81 -8.70 5.73
CA TYR A 17 7.37 -9.43 6.95
C TYR A 17 5.86 -9.72 6.93
N GLU A 18 5.04 -8.68 7.05
CA GLU A 18 3.58 -8.71 6.96
C GLU A 18 3.12 -7.48 6.19
N SER A 19 2.25 -7.62 5.19
CA SER A 19 1.78 -6.48 4.38
C SER A 19 0.25 -6.42 4.39
N ASN A 20 -0.30 -5.27 4.75
CA ASN A 20 -1.72 -5.01 4.55
C ASN A 20 -1.93 -4.39 3.16
N ARG A 21 -2.95 -4.88 2.47
CA ARG A 21 -3.32 -4.42 1.12
C ARG A 21 -4.70 -3.80 1.13
N ILE A 22 -4.86 -2.71 0.39
CA ILE A 22 -6.15 -2.13 0.05
C ILE A 22 -6.47 -2.55 -1.39
N ILE A 23 -7.51 -3.35 -1.58
CA ILE A 23 -7.93 -3.82 -2.89
C ILE A 23 -9.18 -3.05 -3.28
N LEU A 24 -9.08 -2.30 -4.37
CA LEU A 24 -10.11 -1.44 -4.91
C LEU A 24 -10.80 -2.17 -6.06
N HIS A 25 -12.11 -2.31 -5.98
CA HIS A 25 -12.91 -3.00 -6.99
C HIS A 25 -13.65 -1.99 -7.84
N PHE A 26 -13.49 -2.09 -9.15
CA PHE A 26 -14.13 -1.21 -10.14
C PHE A 26 -15.03 -2.02 -11.05
N THR A 27 -16.04 -1.37 -11.62
CA THR A 27 -16.78 -1.93 -12.75
C THR A 27 -16.00 -1.78 -14.06
N ASP A 28 -15.14 -0.76 -14.14
CA ASP A 28 -14.24 -0.46 -15.26
C ASP A 28 -12.96 0.19 -14.73
N THR A 29 -11.81 -0.35 -15.14
CA THR A 29 -10.46 0.13 -14.79
C THR A 29 -9.84 1.03 -15.87
N SER A 30 -10.56 1.28 -16.97
CA SER A 30 -10.14 2.15 -18.05
C SER A 30 -9.78 3.55 -17.53
N GLY A 31 -8.59 4.02 -17.88
CA GLY A 31 -8.10 5.34 -17.45
C GLY A 31 -7.69 5.45 -15.96
N LYS A 32 -7.97 4.44 -15.12
CA LYS A 32 -7.62 4.48 -13.68
C LYS A 32 -6.12 4.50 -13.45
N PHE A 33 -5.33 3.91 -14.34
CA PHE A 33 -3.87 3.97 -14.29
C PHE A 33 -3.37 5.43 -14.34
N LEU A 34 -3.84 6.19 -15.32
CA LEU A 34 -3.49 7.60 -15.47
C LEU A 34 -4.08 8.44 -14.33
N GLN A 35 -5.30 8.13 -13.89
CA GLN A 35 -5.92 8.80 -12.74
C GLN A 35 -5.08 8.62 -11.46
N LEU A 36 -4.61 7.40 -11.17
CA LEU A 36 -3.78 7.13 -10.00
C LEU A 36 -2.43 7.84 -10.09
N ALA A 37 -1.78 7.81 -11.26
CA ALA A 37 -0.53 8.55 -11.47
C ALA A 37 -0.70 10.05 -11.19
N ARG A 38 -1.80 10.65 -11.65
CA ARG A 38 -2.12 12.04 -11.36
C ARG A 38 -2.37 12.27 -9.87
N ILE A 39 -3.12 11.39 -9.20
CA ILE A 39 -3.34 11.48 -7.75
C ILE A 39 -2.01 11.44 -6.99
N PHE A 40 -1.06 10.58 -7.38
CA PHE A 40 0.26 10.55 -6.75
C PHE A 40 0.99 11.89 -6.91
N ILE A 41 1.05 12.43 -8.12
CA ILE A 41 1.70 13.72 -8.41
C ILE A 41 1.03 14.86 -7.62
N ASP A 42 -0.29 14.96 -7.67
CA ASP A 42 -1.07 16.00 -6.97
C ASP A 42 -0.88 15.95 -5.44
N ARG A 43 -0.51 14.77 -4.91
CA ARG A 43 -0.21 14.58 -3.48
C ARG A 43 1.26 14.82 -3.12
N GLY A 44 2.12 15.03 -4.11
CA GLY A 44 3.55 15.32 -3.94
C GLY A 44 4.43 14.07 -3.96
N TYR A 45 3.96 12.97 -4.54
CA TYR A 45 4.77 11.78 -4.77
C TYR A 45 5.42 11.82 -6.15
N ASP A 46 6.72 11.52 -6.17
CA ASP A 46 7.42 11.18 -7.40
C ASP A 46 7.11 9.74 -7.78
N ILE A 47 6.87 9.48 -9.07
CA ILE A 47 6.70 8.12 -9.60
C ILE A 47 8.09 7.57 -9.92
N ASP A 48 8.42 6.40 -9.37
CA ASP A 48 9.73 5.76 -9.56
C ASP A 48 9.69 4.69 -10.65
N MET A 49 8.56 3.98 -10.75
CA MET A 49 8.35 2.88 -11.68
C MET A 49 6.95 2.98 -12.26
N LYS A 50 6.90 2.93 -13.59
CA LYS A 50 5.68 2.87 -14.38
C LYS A 50 5.84 1.74 -15.38
N ASP A 51 5.10 0.66 -15.16
CA ASP A 51 5.04 -0.47 -16.07
C ASP A 51 3.58 -0.70 -16.47
N PRO A 52 3.12 -0.12 -17.59
CA PRO A 52 1.75 -0.28 -18.04
C PRO A 52 1.41 -1.73 -18.45
N GLU A 53 2.40 -2.51 -18.91
CA GLU A 53 2.19 -3.89 -19.37
C GLU A 53 1.97 -4.83 -18.19
N LEU A 54 2.76 -4.65 -17.11
CA LEU A 54 2.56 -5.38 -15.86
C LEU A 54 1.49 -4.74 -14.96
N GLY A 55 0.93 -3.60 -15.37
CA GLY A 55 -0.03 -2.85 -14.57
C GLY A 55 0.55 -2.36 -13.25
N ILE A 56 1.83 -1.98 -13.21
CA ILE A 56 2.50 -1.55 -11.97
C ILE A 56 2.73 -0.04 -12.00
N LEU A 57 2.38 0.62 -10.91
CA LEU A 57 2.77 1.99 -10.62
C LEU A 57 3.30 2.07 -9.20
N ARG A 58 4.51 2.62 -9.02
CA ARG A 58 5.15 2.75 -7.71
C ARG A 58 5.73 4.16 -7.55
N THR A 59 5.67 4.67 -6.32
CA THR A 59 6.24 5.98 -5.97
C THR A 59 7.66 5.82 -5.44
N LYS A 60 8.45 6.89 -5.43
CA LYS A 60 9.59 6.98 -4.52
C LYS A 60 9.08 7.09 -3.07
N PRO A 61 9.92 6.80 -2.06
CA PRO A 61 9.66 7.21 -0.70
C PRO A 61 9.42 8.73 -0.65
N GLY A 62 8.19 9.13 -0.31
CA GLY A 62 7.77 10.53 -0.20
C GLY A 62 7.45 10.90 1.25
N PRO A 63 7.49 12.20 1.62
CA PRO A 63 7.29 12.62 2.99
C PRO A 63 5.91 12.21 3.53
N LEU A 64 5.89 11.58 4.70
CA LEU A 64 4.67 11.18 5.38
C LEU A 64 4.07 12.38 6.13
N ARG A 65 2.99 12.95 5.59
CA ARG A 65 2.34 14.11 6.20
C ARG A 65 1.83 13.78 7.61
N GLY A 66 2.27 14.56 8.60
CA GLY A 66 1.93 14.35 10.01
C GLY A 66 2.77 13.28 10.70
N GLY A 67 3.81 12.74 10.04
CA GLY A 67 4.80 11.86 10.66
C GLY A 67 5.49 12.51 11.86
N ALA A 68 6.00 11.68 12.77
CA ALA A 68 6.66 12.15 13.99
C ALA A 68 8.03 12.78 13.69
N HIS A 69 8.69 12.34 12.63
CA HIS A 69 9.98 12.81 12.17
C HIS A 69 9.90 13.32 10.74
N PHE A 70 10.70 14.34 10.41
CA PHE A 70 10.80 14.86 9.04
C PHE A 70 11.38 13.84 8.05
N THR A 71 12.03 12.80 8.57
CA THR A 71 12.58 11.67 7.82
C THR A 71 11.55 10.56 7.55
N ASP A 72 10.36 10.64 8.14
CA ASP A 72 9.34 9.62 7.94
C ASP A 72 8.79 9.71 6.53
N GLN A 73 8.90 8.60 5.80
CA GLN A 73 8.50 8.51 4.41
C GLN A 73 7.61 7.30 4.16
N VAL A 74 6.79 7.39 3.13
CA VAL A 74 5.99 6.28 2.63
C VAL A 74 6.20 6.12 1.14
N GLU A 75 6.41 4.88 0.75
CA GLU A 75 6.43 4.40 -0.63
C GLU A 75 5.15 3.63 -0.89
N ILE A 76 4.47 3.90 -1.99
CA ILE A 76 3.21 3.24 -2.35
C ILE A 76 3.40 2.51 -3.68
N LYS A 77 3.04 1.23 -3.70
CA LYS A 77 2.98 0.40 -4.89
C LYS A 77 1.54 0.02 -5.18
N SER A 78 1.18 0.14 -6.46
CA SER A 78 -0.10 -0.32 -7.00
C SER A 78 0.10 -1.38 -8.07
N ILE A 79 -0.84 -2.33 -8.13
CA ILE A 79 -0.93 -3.36 -9.17
C ILE A 79 -2.35 -3.35 -9.74
N PHE A 80 -2.46 -3.17 -11.05
CA PHE A 80 -3.69 -3.18 -11.83
C PHE A 80 -3.89 -4.57 -12.39
N ARG A 81 -5.02 -5.20 -12.08
CA ARG A 81 -5.35 -6.53 -12.59
C ARG A 81 -6.85 -6.67 -12.73
N ASP A 82 -7.29 -7.04 -13.93
CA ASP A 82 -8.69 -7.19 -14.27
C ASP A 82 -9.49 -5.93 -13.87
N SER A 83 -10.49 -6.10 -13.01
CA SER A 83 -11.35 -5.05 -12.48
C SER A 83 -10.86 -4.47 -11.14
N THR A 84 -9.60 -4.71 -10.77
CA THR A 84 -9.07 -4.37 -9.45
C THR A 84 -7.77 -3.56 -9.50
N ILE A 85 -7.57 -2.76 -8.46
CA ILE A 85 -6.32 -2.09 -8.16
C ILE A 85 -5.93 -2.45 -6.73
N THR A 86 -4.77 -3.08 -6.57
CA THR A 86 -4.23 -3.42 -5.26
C THR A 86 -3.19 -2.40 -4.85
N LEU A 87 -3.39 -1.72 -3.71
CA LEU A 87 -2.43 -0.83 -3.08
C LEU A 87 -1.72 -1.54 -1.93
N SER A 88 -0.41 -1.36 -1.87
CA SER A 88 0.50 -1.77 -0.79
C SER A 88 1.50 -0.65 -0.54
N GLY A 89 2.16 -0.62 0.61
CA GLY A 89 3.14 0.41 0.89
C GLY A 89 4.25 -0.04 1.83
N VAL A 90 5.33 0.72 1.82
CA VAL A 90 6.47 0.56 2.72
C VAL A 90 6.73 1.89 3.41
N THR A 91 6.79 1.88 4.73
CA THR A 91 7.26 3.01 5.53
C THR A 91 8.77 2.95 5.64
N HIS A 92 9.42 4.10 5.44
CA HIS A 92 10.84 4.29 5.65
C HIS A 92 10.99 5.27 6.82
N SER A 93 11.78 4.90 7.83
CA SER A 93 12.08 5.75 8.98
C SER A 93 13.56 5.66 9.30
N GLN A 94 14.19 6.79 9.61
CA GLN A 94 15.57 6.82 10.08
C GLN A 94 15.62 6.66 11.59
N SER A 95 16.50 5.80 12.06
CA SER A 95 16.83 5.66 13.47
C SER A 95 18.31 5.88 13.67
N THR A 96 18.66 6.59 14.74
CA THR A 96 20.05 6.78 15.15
C THR A 96 20.44 5.64 16.09
N GLY A 97 21.45 4.87 15.69
CA GLY A 97 22.05 3.85 16.51
C GLY A 97 22.79 4.42 17.73
N HIS A 98 23.17 3.53 18.65
CA HIS A 98 23.93 3.88 19.85
C HIS A 98 25.30 4.52 19.56
N ASP A 99 25.82 4.35 18.35
CA ASP A 99 27.11 4.84 17.85
C ASP A 99 26.97 6.04 16.88
N TRP A 100 25.80 6.70 16.85
CA TRP A 100 25.47 7.77 15.90
C TRP A 100 25.38 7.35 14.43
N SER A 101 25.45 6.06 14.12
CA SER A 101 25.15 5.58 12.77
C SER A 101 23.66 5.72 12.48
N VAL A 102 23.33 6.18 11.26
CA VAL A 102 21.94 6.33 10.81
C VAL A 102 21.57 5.07 10.02
N TYR A 103 20.52 4.38 10.46
CA TYR A 103 19.97 3.23 9.74
C TYR A 103 18.59 3.55 9.19
N ASP A 104 18.35 3.19 7.93
CA ASP A 104 17.02 3.18 7.34
C ASP A 104 16.28 1.91 7.77
N ILE A 105 15.25 2.10 8.60
CA ILE A 105 14.31 1.04 8.95
C ILE A 105 13.20 1.06 7.92
N LYS A 106 13.01 -0.09 7.25
CA LYS A 106 11.90 -0.32 6.33
C LYS A 106 10.90 -1.26 6.96
N ALA A 107 9.64 -0.88 6.94
CA ALA A 107 8.54 -1.72 7.39
C ALA A 107 7.39 -1.64 6.40
N GLU A 108 6.74 -2.76 6.13
CA GLU A 108 5.50 -2.79 5.35
C GLU A 108 4.41 -1.99 6.07
N VAL A 109 3.62 -1.26 5.30
CA VAL A 109 2.46 -0.55 5.84
C VAL A 109 1.46 -1.59 6.31
N SER A 110 1.11 -1.50 7.59
CA SER A 110 0.16 -2.37 8.25
C SER A 110 -0.93 -1.59 8.95
N TYR A 111 -2.10 -2.20 9.12
CA TYR A 111 -3.16 -1.61 9.92
C TYR A 111 -2.78 -1.66 11.41
N SER A 112 -2.77 -0.52 12.09
CA SER A 112 -2.45 -0.43 13.52
C SER A 112 -3.48 0.40 14.28
N LYS A 113 -3.97 -0.14 15.41
CA LYS A 113 -4.86 0.57 16.35
C LYS A 113 -4.10 1.51 17.30
N LYS A 114 -2.77 1.55 17.27
CA LYS A 114 -1.96 2.39 18.17
C LYS A 114 -2.06 3.87 17.76
N ARG A 115 -2.23 4.76 18.74
CA ARG A 115 -2.21 6.23 18.51
C ARG A 115 -0.78 6.67 18.18
N TYR A 116 -0.64 7.52 17.15
CA TYR A 116 0.62 8.16 16.72
C TYR A 116 1.75 7.21 16.27
N SER A 117 1.49 6.32 15.30
CA SER A 117 2.57 5.59 14.60
C SER A 117 2.58 5.94 13.11
N ASN A 118 3.78 6.06 12.54
CA ASN A 118 3.99 6.30 11.09
C ASN A 118 3.31 5.24 10.23
N VAL A 119 3.23 4.02 10.76
CA VAL A 119 2.49 2.91 10.18
C VAL A 119 1.00 3.25 9.99
N ARG A 120 0.33 3.81 11.02
CA ARG A 120 -1.09 4.23 10.92
C ARG A 120 -1.28 5.37 9.93
N LEU A 121 -0.42 6.39 9.96
CA LEU A 121 -0.51 7.53 9.06
C LEU A 121 -0.32 7.12 7.60
N SER A 122 0.59 6.17 7.36
CA SER A 122 0.83 5.62 6.02
C SER A 122 -0.37 4.82 5.53
N TRP A 123 -1.02 4.07 6.41
CA TRP A 123 -2.29 3.40 6.11
C TRP A 123 -3.40 4.40 5.78
N GLU A 124 -3.60 5.43 6.61
CA GLU A 124 -4.60 6.50 6.38
C GLU A 124 -4.35 7.24 5.06
N GLU A 125 -3.08 7.43 4.69
CA GLU A 125 -2.70 8.05 3.44
C GLU A 125 -3.07 7.18 2.23
N MET A 126 -2.81 5.87 2.31
CA MET A 126 -3.27 4.92 1.29
C MET A 126 -4.80 4.86 1.21
N GLU A 127 -5.52 4.93 2.32
CA GLU A 127 -7.00 5.00 2.33
C GLU A 127 -7.52 6.28 1.68
N LYS A 128 -6.86 7.43 1.87
CA LYS A 128 -7.21 8.69 1.18
C LYS A 128 -7.03 8.56 -0.33
N ILE A 129 -5.90 8.00 -0.77
CA ILE A 129 -5.63 7.76 -2.19
C ILE A 129 -6.66 6.80 -2.79
N ALA A 130 -6.96 5.70 -2.08
CA ALA A 130 -7.99 4.74 -2.47
C ALA A 130 -9.36 5.40 -2.65
N ALA A 131 -9.77 6.26 -1.71
CA ALA A 131 -11.06 6.95 -1.78
C ALA A 131 -11.16 7.91 -2.98
N LEU A 132 -10.05 8.57 -3.34
CA LEU A 132 -10.01 9.50 -4.49
C LEU A 132 -10.23 8.82 -5.85
N LEU A 133 -9.95 7.52 -5.95
CA LEU A 133 -10.22 6.75 -7.17
C LEU A 133 -11.70 6.39 -7.36
N GLN A 134 -12.52 6.54 -6.31
CA GLN A 134 -13.95 6.21 -6.29
C GLN A 134 -14.25 4.78 -6.77
N PRO A 135 -13.74 3.75 -6.08
CA PRO A 135 -14.08 2.36 -6.39
C PRO A 135 -15.54 2.04 -6.08
N ALA A 136 -16.08 0.99 -6.70
CA ALA A 136 -17.40 0.47 -6.39
C ALA A 136 -17.46 -0.08 -4.96
N PHE A 137 -16.41 -0.78 -4.54
CA PHE A 137 -16.21 -1.18 -3.14
C PHE A 137 -14.73 -1.46 -2.85
N ILE A 138 -14.39 -1.56 -1.57
CA ILE A 138 -13.02 -1.77 -1.08
C ILE A 138 -12.98 -3.03 -0.22
N THR A 139 -11.96 -3.85 -0.40
CA THR A 139 -11.64 -4.99 0.47
C THR A 139 -10.22 -4.87 0.99
N TYR A 140 -9.98 -5.41 2.18
CA TYR A 140 -8.66 -5.38 2.81
C TYR A 140 -8.13 -6.80 2.96
N SER A 141 -6.84 -6.97 2.73
CA SER A 141 -6.16 -8.26 2.91
C SER A 141 -4.92 -8.06 3.76
N ARG A 142 -4.61 -9.04 4.62
CA ARG A 142 -3.32 -9.17 5.28
C ARG A 142 -2.56 -10.35 4.69
N VAL A 143 -1.32 -10.10 4.30
CA VAL A 143 -0.39 -11.13 3.84
C VAL A 143 0.71 -11.27 4.88
N ASP A 144 0.76 -12.39 5.59
CA ASP A 144 1.82 -12.74 6.54
C ASP A 144 2.72 -13.82 5.90
N VAL A 145 4.03 -13.57 5.88
CA VAL A 145 5.04 -14.47 5.28
C VAL A 145 5.98 -15.04 6.33
N THR A 146 5.73 -14.80 7.62
CA THR A 146 6.48 -15.49 8.68
C THR A 146 6.18 -16.99 8.65
N GLU A 147 7.22 -17.82 8.79
CA GLU A 147 7.21 -19.28 8.56
C GLU A 147 6.16 -20.08 9.37
N LYS A 148 5.41 -19.46 10.29
CA LYS A 148 4.43 -20.13 11.16
C LYS A 148 3.01 -20.19 10.61
N SER A 149 2.65 -19.42 9.58
CA SER A 149 1.42 -19.67 8.82
C SER A 149 1.29 -18.75 7.62
N LYS A 150 1.27 -19.31 6.41
CA LYS A 150 0.67 -18.65 5.24
C LYS A 150 -0.83 -18.51 5.47
N LYS A 151 -1.26 -17.55 6.27
CA LYS A 151 -2.66 -17.19 6.47
C LYS A 151 -2.93 -15.87 5.77
N MET A 152 -3.76 -15.90 4.74
CA MET A 152 -4.38 -14.69 4.21
C MET A 152 -5.71 -14.48 4.92
N GLU A 153 -5.83 -13.35 5.61
CA GLU A 153 -7.07 -12.93 6.25
C GLU A 153 -7.64 -11.74 5.48
N GLY A 154 -8.84 -11.92 4.93
CA GLY A 154 -9.58 -10.88 4.21
C GLY A 154 -10.67 -10.30 5.08
N TRP A 155 -10.79 -8.97 5.09
CA TRP A 155 -11.83 -8.26 5.85
C TRP A 155 -12.48 -7.20 4.97
N GLN A 156 -13.79 -7.02 5.10
CA GLN A 156 -14.54 -5.96 4.43
C GLN A 156 -14.93 -4.89 5.46
N TYR A 157 -14.53 -3.64 5.21
CA TYR A 157 -15.00 -2.50 6.02
C TYR A 157 -16.08 -1.75 5.23
N LYS A 158 -17.32 -1.78 5.72
CA LYS A 158 -18.37 -0.87 5.25
C LYS A 158 -18.21 0.47 5.97
N ARG A 159 -17.95 1.54 5.21
CA ARG A 159 -18.05 2.90 5.73
C ARG A 159 -19.53 3.19 5.95
N ASN A 160 -19.94 3.47 7.19
CA ASN A 160 -21.25 4.07 7.44
C ASN A 160 -21.16 5.53 6.97
N ASN A 161 -22.05 5.91 6.04
CA ASN A 161 -22.26 7.31 5.63
C ASN A 161 -22.76 8.14 6.81
#